data_AF-A0A2T2WT78-F1
#
_entry.id   AF-A0A2T2WT78-F1
#
_cell.length_a   1.000
_cell.length_b   1.000
_cell.length_c   1.000
_cell.angle_alpha   90.00
_cell.angle_beta   90.00
_cell.angle_gamma   90.00
#
_symmetry.space_group_name_H-M   'P 1'
#
loop_
_entity.id
_entity.type
_entity.pdbx_description
1 polymer ?
#
loop_
_entity_poly.entity_id
_entity_poly.type
_entity_poly.pdbx_seq_one_letter_code
_entity_poly.pdbx_strand_id
1 'polypeptide(L)'
;MKTIIFRMYLITAAWAILVAVIHVVIIEEHSVEPIVLSTALTLGVAVIVFLSGRTAKIQGGSSWRVGAVAGGIYGLLSGWPVLLIHVTRAQLVAELHGRSLTPSEISLSLHMANSPIIHLLAWLSSVVIGLVLGLIVGALGGVTAKRPGSTLDI
;
A
#
# COMPACT_ATOMS: atom_id res chain seq x y z
N MET A 1 -18.92 -13.69 18.97
CA MET A 1 -17.64 -13.90 18.25
C MET A 1 -17.61 -13.19 16.89
N LYS A 2 -18.61 -13.37 15.99
CA LYS A 2 -18.64 -12.73 14.66
C LYS A 2 -18.56 -11.19 14.69
N THR A 3 -19.20 -10.54 15.65
CA THR A 3 -19.21 -9.07 15.83
C THR A 3 -17.85 -8.49 16.22
N ILE A 4 -17.03 -9.21 16.98
CA ILE A 4 -15.71 -8.72 17.43
C ILE A 4 -14.72 -8.77 16.25
N ILE A 5 -14.73 -9.87 15.50
CA ILE A 5 -13.91 -10.05 14.30
C ILE A 5 -14.24 -8.95 13.28
N PHE A 6 -15.53 -8.68 13.02
CA PHE A 6 -15.95 -7.63 12.10
C PHE A 6 -15.47 -6.23 12.52
N ARG A 7 -15.52 -5.90 13.81
CA ARG A 7 -14.98 -4.63 14.34
C ARG A 7 -13.47 -4.49 14.11
N MET A 8 -12.71 -5.59 14.18
CA MET A 8 -11.27 -5.55 13.88
C MET A 8 -11.00 -5.17 12.42
N TYR A 9 -11.69 -5.80 11.46
CA TYR A 9 -11.56 -5.43 10.05
C TYR A 9 -11.88 -3.95 9.82
N LEU A 10 -12.95 -3.45 10.45
CA LEU A 10 -13.31 -2.03 10.36
C LEU A 10 -12.25 -1.10 10.93
N ILE A 11 -11.70 -1.40 12.12
CA ILE A 11 -10.67 -0.57 12.75
C ILE A 11 -9.40 -0.56 11.91
N THR A 12 -8.92 -1.72 11.47
CA THR A 12 -7.71 -1.80 10.63
C THR A 12 -7.91 -1.11 9.29
N ALA A 13 -9.08 -1.28 8.67
CA ALA A 13 -9.43 -0.57 7.44
C ALA A 13 -9.47 0.95 7.65
N ALA A 14 -10.10 1.43 8.73
CA ALA A 14 -10.16 2.85 9.05
C ALA A 14 -8.77 3.47 9.23
N TRP A 15 -7.86 2.75 9.90
CA TRP A 15 -6.46 3.17 10.02
C TRP A 15 -5.72 3.17 8.69
N ALA A 16 -5.89 2.13 7.87
CA ALA A 16 -5.30 2.08 6.52
C ALA A 16 -5.79 3.24 5.65
N ILE A 17 -7.08 3.58 5.73
CA ILE A 17 -7.68 4.73 5.06
C ILE A 17 -7.04 6.03 5.57
N LEU A 18 -7.00 6.23 6.89
CA LEU A 18 -6.44 7.44 7.49
C LEU A 18 -4.99 7.66 7.05
N VAL A 19 -4.16 6.63 7.13
CA VAL A 19 -2.75 6.74 6.74
C VAL A 19 -2.61 6.94 5.23
N ALA A 20 -3.42 6.30 4.40
CA ALA A 20 -3.40 6.54 2.96
C ALA A 20 -3.80 7.97 2.60
N VAL A 21 -4.83 8.54 3.25
CA VAL A 21 -5.23 9.94 3.06
C VAL A 21 -4.11 10.89 3.47
N ILE A 22 -3.50 10.69 4.64
CA ILE A 22 -2.35 11.50 5.09
C ILE A 22 -1.20 11.41 4.09
N HIS A 23 -0.91 10.21 3.58
CA HIS A 23 0.14 9.98 2.60
C HIS A 23 -0.10 10.75 1.31
N VAL A 24 -1.34 10.74 0.79
CA VAL A 24 -1.71 11.48 -0.42
C VAL A 24 -1.61 12.99 -0.19
N VAL A 25 -2.21 13.51 0.89
CA VAL A 25 -2.22 14.95 1.19
C VAL A 25 -0.80 15.50 1.33
N ILE A 26 0.08 14.79 2.04
CA ILE A 26 1.42 15.32 2.31
C ILE A 26 2.34 15.21 1.08
N ILE A 27 2.21 14.17 0.25
CA ILE A 27 2.95 14.09 -1.02
C ILE A 27 2.57 15.24 -1.95
N GLU A 28 1.31 15.66 -1.96
CA GLU A 28 0.86 16.78 -2.79
C GLU A 28 1.38 18.14 -2.29
N GLU A 29 1.64 18.30 -0.98
CA GLU A 29 1.90 19.61 -0.37
C GLU A 29 3.39 19.91 -0.09
N HIS A 30 4.27 18.89 -0.03
CA HIS A 30 5.67 19.08 0.36
C HIS A 30 6.69 18.58 -0.68
N SER A 31 7.48 19.51 -1.22
CA SER A 31 8.49 19.29 -2.26
C SER A 31 9.86 18.82 -1.76
N VAL A 32 10.08 18.72 -0.44
CA VAL A 32 11.39 18.38 0.14
C VAL A 32 11.18 17.37 1.27
N GLU A 33 11.77 16.18 1.13
CA GLU A 33 11.64 14.94 1.93
C GLU A 33 10.39 14.03 1.78
N PRO A 34 9.75 13.91 0.61
CA PRO A 34 8.62 12.98 0.42
C PRO A 34 8.99 11.52 0.72
N ILE A 35 10.26 11.13 0.58
CA ILE A 35 10.72 9.74 0.76
C ILE A 35 10.71 9.31 2.24
N VAL A 36 11.27 10.12 3.14
CA VAL A 36 11.40 9.76 4.56
C VAL A 36 10.02 9.62 5.19
N LEU A 37 9.14 10.58 4.92
CA LEU A 37 7.79 10.59 5.47
C LEU A 37 6.89 9.51 4.85
N SER A 38 6.97 9.31 3.53
CA SER A 38 6.28 8.20 2.84
C SER A 38 6.69 6.84 3.42
N THR A 39 7.99 6.68 3.69
CA THR A 39 8.55 5.48 4.34
C THR A 39 8.01 5.32 5.75
N ALA A 40 8.02 6.38 6.57
CA ALA A 40 7.51 6.35 7.93
C ALA A 40 6.02 5.99 7.99
N LEU A 41 5.18 6.57 7.11
CA LEU A 41 3.76 6.23 7.01
C LEU A 41 3.54 4.78 6.59
N THR A 42 4.32 4.30 5.61
CA THR A 42 4.26 2.90 5.16
C THR A 42 4.63 1.92 6.28
N LEU A 43 5.67 2.23 7.06
CA LEU A 43 6.04 1.47 8.26
C LEU A 43 4.93 1.51 9.33
N GLY A 44 4.29 2.67 9.53
CA GLY A 44 3.14 2.81 10.40
C GLY A 44 1.99 1.87 10.02
N VAL A 45 1.64 1.80 8.72
CA VAL A 45 0.64 0.84 8.22
C VAL A 45 1.07 -0.59 8.48
N ALA A 46 2.33 -0.94 8.19
CA ALA A 46 2.85 -2.28 8.44
C ALA A 46 2.71 -2.68 9.92
N VAL A 47 3.04 -1.77 10.86
CA VAL A 47 2.85 -2.01 12.30
C VAL A 47 1.38 -2.23 12.64
N ILE A 48 0.46 -1.41 12.14
CA ILE A 48 -0.97 -1.56 12.39
C ILE A 48 -1.50 -2.88 11.82
N VAL A 49 -1.08 -3.26 10.61
CA VAL A 49 -1.43 -4.53 9.97
C VAL A 49 -0.90 -5.72 10.77
N PHE A 50 0.36 -5.63 11.24
CA PHE A 50 0.97 -6.65 12.08
C PHE A 50 0.19 -6.84 13.40
N LEU A 51 -0.08 -5.74 14.12
CA LEU A 51 -0.85 -5.77 15.36
C LEU A 51 -2.27 -6.29 15.14
N SER A 52 -2.91 -5.90 14.05
CA SER A 52 -4.24 -6.38 13.68
C SER A 52 -4.25 -7.88 13.37
N GLY A 53 -3.24 -8.36 12.65
CA GLY A 53 -3.04 -9.79 12.40
C GLY A 53 -2.82 -10.59 13.68
N ARG A 54 -2.01 -10.05 14.60
CA ARG A 54 -1.78 -10.63 15.93
C ARG A 54 -3.08 -10.74 16.72
N THR A 55 -3.81 -9.64 16.84
CA THR A 55 -5.07 -9.61 17.60
C THR A 55 -6.15 -10.48 16.95
N ALA A 56 -6.22 -10.52 15.62
CA ALA A 56 -7.14 -11.41 14.91
C ALA A 56 -6.87 -12.88 15.27
N LYS A 57 -5.61 -13.30 15.33
CA LYS A 57 -5.23 -14.65 15.78
C LYS A 57 -5.66 -14.93 17.23
N ILE A 58 -5.41 -13.98 18.13
CA ILE A 58 -5.82 -14.05 19.55
C ILE A 58 -7.35 -14.14 19.67
N GLN A 59 -8.11 -13.66 18.70
CA GLN A 59 -9.58 -13.75 18.71
C GLN A 59 -10.12 -14.93 17.89
N GLY A 60 -9.25 -15.82 17.40
CA GLY A 60 -9.63 -16.98 16.58
C GLY A 60 -9.93 -16.65 15.11
N GLY A 61 -9.67 -15.42 14.67
CA GLY A 61 -9.77 -14.98 13.28
C GLY A 61 -8.57 -15.40 12.41
N SER A 62 -8.68 -15.11 11.11
CA SER A 62 -7.61 -15.29 10.14
C SER A 62 -6.78 -14.02 10.02
N SER A 63 -5.54 -14.08 10.53
CA SER A 63 -4.60 -12.95 10.55
C SER A 63 -4.18 -12.49 9.15
N TRP A 64 -3.97 -13.44 8.23
CA TRP A 64 -3.60 -13.16 6.85
C TRP A 64 -4.72 -12.47 6.07
N ARG A 65 -5.99 -12.78 6.35
CA ARG A 65 -7.15 -12.12 5.72
C ARG A 65 -7.27 -10.66 6.17
N VAL A 66 -7.12 -10.40 7.47
CA VAL A 66 -7.13 -9.04 8.01
C VAL A 66 -6.02 -8.21 7.37
N GLY A 67 -4.81 -8.78 7.28
CA GLY A 67 -3.69 -8.11 6.62
C GLY A 67 -3.91 -7.86 5.13
N ALA A 68 -4.44 -8.83 4.38
CA ALA A 68 -4.73 -8.68 2.96
C ALA A 68 -5.76 -7.57 2.68
N VAL A 69 -6.83 -7.49 3.50
CA VAL A 69 -7.85 -6.44 3.37
C VAL A 69 -7.25 -5.06 3.64
N ALA A 70 -6.52 -4.92 4.75
CA ALA A 70 -5.91 -3.65 5.12
C ALA A 70 -4.86 -3.18 4.11
N GLY A 71 -3.99 -4.09 3.65
CA GLY A 71 -2.99 -3.81 2.64
C GLY A 71 -3.58 -3.49 1.28
N GLY A 72 -4.65 -4.19 0.88
CA GLY A 72 -5.38 -3.90 -0.36
C GLY A 72 -6.04 -2.52 -0.33
N ILE A 73 -6.69 -2.15 0.77
CA ILE A 73 -7.28 -0.80 0.95
C ILE A 73 -6.18 0.26 0.91
N TYR A 74 -5.06 0.04 1.60
CA TYR A 74 -3.93 0.95 1.57
C TYR A 74 -3.39 1.12 0.14
N GLY A 75 -3.11 0.04 -0.58
CA GLY A 75 -2.59 0.07 -1.95
C GLY A 75 -3.56 0.70 -2.97
N LEU A 76 -4.87 0.52 -2.76
CA LEU A 76 -5.92 1.16 -3.55
C LEU A 76 -5.89 2.69 -3.43
N LEU A 77 -5.77 3.18 -2.21
CA LEU A 77 -5.82 4.61 -1.89
C LEU A 77 -4.49 5.30 -2.15
N SER A 78 -3.37 4.68 -1.76
CA SER A 78 -2.04 5.27 -1.97
C SER A 78 -1.62 5.27 -3.44
N GLY A 79 -2.14 4.35 -4.25
CA GLY A 79 -1.90 4.33 -5.70
C GLY A 79 -2.80 5.27 -6.50
N TRP A 80 -3.89 5.78 -5.92
CA TRP A 80 -4.85 6.63 -6.63
C TRP A 80 -4.23 7.84 -7.36
N PRO A 81 -3.25 8.57 -6.78
CA PRO A 81 -2.63 9.71 -7.45
C PRO A 81 -2.00 9.36 -8.80
N VAL A 82 -1.56 8.12 -9.00
CA VAL A 82 -0.98 7.67 -10.28
C VAL A 82 -1.97 7.81 -11.43
N LEU A 83 -3.28 7.80 -11.19
CA LEU A 83 -4.30 8.00 -12.22
C LEU A 83 -4.40 9.47 -12.69
N LEU A 84 -3.86 10.42 -11.93
CA LEU A 84 -3.98 11.86 -12.17
C LEU A 84 -2.65 12.50 -12.62
N ILE A 85 -1.53 11.89 -12.26
CA ILE A 85 -0.19 12.38 -12.60
C ILE A 85 0.08 12.21 -14.09
N HIS A 86 0.56 13.26 -14.75
CA HIS A 86 1.05 13.18 -16.13
C HIS A 86 2.57 13.25 -16.15
N VAL A 87 3.21 12.30 -16.83
CA VAL A 87 4.65 12.29 -17.05
C VAL A 87 5.00 13.39 -18.04
N THR A 88 5.81 14.35 -17.59
CA THR A 88 6.31 15.45 -18.42
C THR A 88 7.57 15.06 -19.16
N ARG A 89 7.87 15.76 -20.26
CA ARG A 89 9.13 15.59 -21.01
C ARG A 89 10.37 15.74 -20.12
N ALA A 90 10.34 16.72 -19.21
CA ALA A 90 11.46 16.98 -18.30
C ALA A 90 11.73 15.78 -17.38
N GLN A 91 10.67 15.17 -16.83
CA GLN A 91 10.78 13.96 -16.00
C GLN A 91 11.31 12.77 -16.79
N LEU A 92 10.78 12.53 -18.00
CA LEU A 92 11.24 11.42 -18.85
C LEU A 92 12.72 11.54 -19.22
N VAL A 93 13.20 12.75 -19.55
CA VAL A 93 14.61 12.99 -19.88
C VAL A 93 15.51 12.85 -18.65
N ALA A 94 15.03 13.27 -17.47
CA ALA A 94 15.74 13.06 -16.21
C ALA A 94 15.90 11.57 -15.88
N GLU A 95 14.84 10.77 -16.08
CA GLU A 95 14.81 9.34 -15.78
C GLU A 95 15.70 8.52 -16.74
N LEU A 96 15.89 9.01 -17.97
CA LEU A 96 16.74 8.40 -18.99
C LEU A 96 18.25 8.73 -18.84
N HIS A 97 18.66 9.39 -17.77
CA HIS A 97 20.08 9.65 -17.44
C HIS A 97 20.92 10.21 -18.61
N GLY A 98 20.33 11.10 -19.43
CA GLY A 98 21.03 11.75 -20.54
C GLY A 98 21.08 10.95 -21.84
N ARG A 99 20.34 9.84 -21.98
CA ARG A 99 20.19 9.15 -23.27
C ARG A 99 19.51 10.08 -24.27
N SER A 100 20.19 10.40 -25.36
CA SER A 100 19.65 11.26 -26.42
C SER A 100 18.63 10.49 -27.25
N LEU A 101 17.36 10.59 -26.87
CA LEU A 101 16.24 10.12 -27.69
C LEU A 101 15.93 11.15 -28.78
N THR A 102 15.56 10.66 -29.95
CA THR A 102 15.01 11.49 -31.03
C THR A 102 13.67 12.10 -30.62
N PRO A 103 13.25 13.25 -31.20
CA PRO A 103 11.96 13.87 -30.89
C PRO A 103 10.76 12.93 -31.07
N SER A 104 10.80 12.04 -32.06
CA SER A 104 9.79 11.02 -32.32
C SER A 104 9.72 9.97 -31.21
N GLU A 105 10.88 9.51 -30.71
CA GLU A 105 10.94 8.55 -29.60
C GLU A 105 10.44 9.16 -28.29
N ILE A 106 10.76 10.44 -28.04
CA ILE A 106 10.26 11.17 -26.88
C ILE A 106 8.74 11.30 -26.95
N SER A 107 8.19 11.67 -28.11
CA SER A 107 6.74 11.82 -28.28
C SER A 107 6.01 10.49 -28.10
N LEU A 108 6.54 9.40 -28.68
CA LEU A 108 5.99 8.06 -28.51
C LEU A 108 6.05 7.60 -27.05
N SER A 109 7.19 7.80 -26.38
CA SER A 109 7.38 7.42 -24.98
C SER A 109 6.47 8.20 -24.05
N LEU A 110 6.30 9.52 -24.27
CA LEU A 110 5.34 10.33 -23.52
C LEU A 110 3.91 9.88 -23.75
N HIS A 111 3.54 9.52 -24.98
CA HIS A 111 2.20 9.03 -25.28
C HIS A 111 1.91 7.69 -24.60
N MET A 112 2.88 6.77 -24.60
CA MET A 112 2.75 5.49 -23.90
C MET A 112 2.71 5.67 -22.37
N ALA A 113 3.61 6.48 -21.82
CA ALA A 113 3.72 6.74 -20.39
C ALA A 113 2.45 7.41 -19.83
N ASN A 114 1.82 8.28 -20.61
CA ASN A 114 0.57 8.95 -20.25
C ASN A 114 -0.69 8.21 -20.75
N SER A 115 -0.56 6.96 -21.20
CA SER A 115 -1.71 6.22 -21.68
C SER A 115 -2.60 5.75 -20.51
N PRO A 116 -3.93 5.85 -20.62
CA PRO A 116 -4.85 5.42 -19.55
C PRO A 116 -4.65 3.98 -19.11
N ILE A 117 -4.22 3.11 -20.03
CA ILE A 117 -3.93 1.70 -19.76
C ILE A 117 -2.72 1.57 -18.83
N ILE A 118 -1.65 2.33 -19.06
CA ILE A 118 -0.46 2.28 -18.20
C ILE A 118 -0.79 2.83 -16.80
N HIS A 119 -1.53 3.94 -16.70
CA HIS A 119 -2.02 4.45 -15.41
C HIS A 119 -2.86 3.42 -14.65
N LEU A 120 -3.79 2.75 -15.35
CA LEU A 120 -4.61 1.69 -14.77
C LEU A 120 -3.78 0.49 -14.30
N LEU A 121 -2.80 0.04 -15.10
CA LEU A 121 -1.92 -1.07 -14.72
C LEU A 121 -1.03 -0.71 -13.53
N ALA A 122 -0.52 0.53 -13.47
CA ALA A 122 0.27 1.00 -12.34
C ALA A 122 -0.55 1.06 -11.05
N TRP A 123 -1.80 1.56 -11.13
CA TRP A 123 -2.73 1.55 -10.01
C TRP A 123 -3.13 0.13 -9.57
N LEU A 124 -3.42 -0.77 -10.50
CA LEU A 124 -3.69 -2.17 -10.17
C LEU A 124 -2.48 -2.85 -9.52
N SER A 125 -1.27 -2.51 -9.98
CA SER A 125 -0.03 -3.01 -9.40
C SER A 125 0.13 -2.57 -7.94
N SER A 126 -0.20 -1.32 -7.60
CA SER A 126 -0.15 -0.86 -6.20
C SER A 126 -1.14 -1.62 -5.31
N VAL A 127 -2.35 -1.92 -5.81
CA VAL A 127 -3.34 -2.74 -5.10
C VAL A 127 -2.80 -4.15 -4.84
N VAL A 128 -2.24 -4.80 -5.87
CA VAL A 128 -1.71 -6.17 -5.76
C VAL A 128 -0.52 -6.21 -4.79
N ILE A 129 0.42 -5.26 -4.91
CA ILE A 129 1.57 -5.14 -4.01
C ILE A 129 1.07 -4.92 -2.57
N GLY A 130 0.14 -3.99 -2.36
CA GLY A 130 -0.45 -3.71 -1.06
C GLY A 130 -1.13 -4.94 -0.45
N LEU A 131 -1.92 -5.68 -1.24
CA LEU A 131 -2.59 -6.91 -0.81
C LEU A 131 -1.58 -7.98 -0.39
N VAL A 132 -0.54 -8.22 -1.20
CA VAL A 132 0.49 -9.23 -0.93
C VAL A 132 1.30 -8.86 0.31
N LEU A 133 1.78 -7.62 0.41
CA LEU A 133 2.52 -7.14 1.59
C LEU A 133 1.66 -7.19 2.84
N GLY A 134 0.42 -6.73 2.76
CA GLY A 134 -0.53 -6.79 3.87
C GLY A 134 -0.79 -8.22 4.33
N LEU A 135 -0.96 -9.15 3.39
CA LEU A 135 -1.12 -10.57 3.69
C LEU A 135 0.08 -11.12 4.46
N ILE A 136 1.31 -10.85 3.98
CA ILE A 136 2.56 -11.30 4.62
C ILE A 136 2.68 -10.71 6.02
N VAL A 137 2.54 -9.40 6.16
CA VAL A 137 2.70 -8.70 7.45
C VAL A 137 1.63 -9.13 8.45
N GLY A 138 0.38 -9.28 8.01
CA GLY A 138 -0.70 -9.80 8.84
C GLY A 138 -0.49 -11.26 9.25
N ALA A 139 0.03 -12.09 8.35
CA ALA A 139 0.40 -13.47 8.65
C ALA A 139 1.51 -13.53 9.72
N LEU A 140 2.58 -12.73 9.57
CA LEU A 140 3.67 -12.61 10.55
C LEU A 140 3.13 -12.21 11.93
N GLY A 141 2.27 -11.19 11.99
CA GLY A 141 1.60 -10.80 13.23
C GLY A 141 0.86 -11.97 13.88
N GLY A 142 0.12 -12.75 13.09
CA GLY A 142 -0.58 -13.93 13.58
C GLY A 142 0.30 -15.10 14.00
N VAL A 143 1.52 -15.24 13.46
CA VAL A 143 2.47 -16.28 13.89
C VAL A 143 3.04 -15.96 15.28
N THR A 144 3.17 -14.67 15.62
CA THR A 144 3.68 -14.24 16.93
C THR A 144 2.67 -14.37 18.09
N ALA A 145 1.45 -14.84 17.84
CA ALA A 145 0.44 -15.05 18.87
C ALA A 145 -0.10 -16.49 18.91
N LYS A 146 -0.26 -17.01 20.13
CA LYS A 146 -0.95 -18.29 20.38
C LYS A 146 -2.47 -18.11 20.20
N ARG A 147 -3.15 -19.17 19.72
CA ARG A 147 -4.62 -19.16 19.63
C ARG A 147 -5.22 -19.39 21.02
N PRO A 148 -6.42 -18.84 21.32
CA PRO A 148 -7.15 -19.20 22.53
C PRO A 148 -7.40 -20.70 22.58
N GLY A 149 -7.01 -21.34 23.68
CA GLY A 149 -7.22 -22.78 23.88
C GLY A 149 -6.18 -23.70 23.22
N SER A 150 -5.12 -23.18 22.60
CA SER A 150 -3.99 -24.04 22.21
C SER A 150 -3.08 -24.30 23.42
N THR A 151 -3.25 -25.45 24.06
CA THR A 151 -2.37 -26.02 25.11
C THR A 151 -1.02 -26.50 24.56
N LEU A 152 -0.38 -25.68 23.74
CA LEU A 152 1.05 -25.84 23.47
C LEU A 152 1.77 -24.95 24.49
N ASP A 153 1.88 -25.52 25.68
CA ASP A 153 2.81 -25.11 26.72
C ASP A 153 4.24 -25.23 26.17
N ILE A 154 4.90 -24.09 26.09
CA ILE A 154 6.35 -23.91 26.29
C ILE A 154 6.44 -22.71 27.21
#